data_AF-A0A285CP23-F1
#
_entry.id   AF-A0A285CP23-F1
#
_cell.length_a   1.000
_cell.length_b   1.000
_cell.length_c   1.000
_cell.angle_alpha   90.00
_cell.angle_beta   90.00
_cell.angle_gamma   90.00
#
_symmetry.space_group_name_H-M   'P 1'
#
loop_
_entity.id
_entity.type
_entity.pdbx_description
1 polymer ?
#
loop_
_entity_poly.entity_id
_entity_poly.type
_entity_poly.pdbx_seq_one_letter_code
_entity_poly.pdbx_strand_id
1 'polypeptide(L)' 'MKLLNIFKNFRKDEDGAVTVDWVVLTAAIVGLGIAVVTAVSGGLQTAAGDLVSDLGTTMTAATTMHDTP' A
#
# COMPACT_ATOMS: atom_id res chain seq x y z
N MET A 1 26.72 21.40 -8.72
CA MET A 1 26.13 22.73 -8.99
C MET A 1 25.30 22.81 -10.29
N LYS A 2 24.92 21.69 -10.93
CA LYS A 2 24.02 21.70 -12.10
C LYS A 2 22.53 21.60 -11.72
N LEU A 3 22.20 20.83 -10.69
CA LEU A 3 20.81 20.59 -10.27
C LEU A 3 20.10 21.89 -9.84
N LEU A 4 20.79 22.74 -9.08
CA LEU A 4 20.27 24.04 -8.63
C LEU A 4 20.00 25.03 -9.78
N ASN A 5 20.71 24.91 -10.91
CA ASN A 5 20.48 25.74 -12.09
C ASN A 5 19.28 25.26 -12.91
N ILE A 6 19.05 23.94 -12.97
CA ILE A 6 17.87 23.34 -13.60
C ILE A 6 16.60 23.83 -12.90
N PHE A 7 16.53 23.77 -11.57
CA PHE A 7 15.42 24.32 -10.78
C PHE A 7 15.19 25.83 -10.97
N LYS A 8 16.24 26.58 -11.32
CA LYS A 8 16.18 28.04 -11.51
C LYS A 8 15.64 28.44 -12.88
N ASN A 9 15.88 27.63 -13.92
CA ASN A 9 15.29 27.79 -15.25
C ASN A 9 13.82 27.33 -15.27
N PHE A 10 13.47 26.22 -14.60
CA PHE A 10 12.07 25.78 -14.48
C PHE A 10 11.16 26.80 -13.80
N ARG A 11 11.69 27.63 -12.90
CA ARG A 11 10.94 28.71 -12.24
C ARG A 11 10.77 29.95 -13.13
N LYS A 12 11.50 30.04 -14.26
CA LYS A 12 11.55 31.24 -15.10
C LYS A 12 10.87 31.05 -16.47
N ASP A 13 10.48 29.82 -16.81
CA ASP A 13 9.74 29.48 -18.03
C ASP A 13 8.29 29.11 -17.65
N GLU A 14 7.33 29.99 -17.93
CA GLU A 14 5.91 29.82 -17.52
C GLU A 14 5.26 28.55 -18.11
N ASP A 15 5.69 28.09 -19.28
CA ASP A 15 5.23 26.83 -19.91
C ASP A 15 5.79 25.57 -19.22
N GLY A 16 6.94 25.68 -18.55
CA GLY A 16 7.57 24.59 -17.80
C GLY A 16 6.92 24.35 -16.44
N ALA A 17 6.36 25.39 -15.82
CA ALA A 17 5.73 25.28 -14.51
C ALA A 17 4.46 24.41 -14.55
N VAL A 18 3.65 24.52 -15.61
CA VAL A 18 2.42 23.73 -15.81
C VAL A 18 2.75 22.26 -16.09
N THR A 19 3.85 22.00 -16.81
CA THR A 19 4.32 20.65 -17.10
C THR A 19 5.17 20.02 -15.99
N VAL A 20 5.40 20.73 -14.88
CA VAL A 20 5.99 20.14 -13.67
C VAL A 20 4.90 19.85 -12.63
N ASP A 21 3.85 20.67 -12.55
CA ASP A 21 2.74 20.45 -11.62
C ASP A 21 1.99 19.13 -11.90
N TRP A 22 1.69 18.81 -13.17
CA TRP A 22 1.01 17.55 -13.52
C TRP A 22 1.82 16.30 -13.16
N VAL A 23 3.16 16.36 -13.21
CA VAL A 23 4.04 15.25 -12.79
C VAL A 23 4.10 15.15 -11.28
N VAL A 24 4.17 16.27 -10.57
CA VAL A 24 4.26 16.27 -9.10
C VAL A 24 2.96 15.76 -8.48
N LEU A 25 1.80 16.15 -9.02
CA LEU A 25 0.50 15.65 -8.59
C LEU A 25 0.35 14.14 -8.80
N THR A 26 0.74 13.62 -9.97
CA THR A 26 0.68 12.18 -10.23
C THR A 26 1.69 11.39 -9.40
N ALA A 27 2.91 11.91 -9.22
CA ALA A 27 3.90 11.32 -8.34
C ALA A 27 3.42 11.23 -6.88
N ALA A 28 2.68 12.23 -6.40
CA ALA A 28 2.08 12.20 -5.06
C ALA A 28 1.02 11.09 -4.94
N ILE A 29 0.17 10.92 -5.96
CA ILE A 29 -0.85 9.85 -5.99
C ILE A 29 -0.18 8.46 -6.03
N VAL A 30 0.87 8.28 -6.84
CA VAL A 30 1.64 7.03 -6.89
C VAL A 30 2.29 6.73 -5.54
N GLY A 31 2.88 7.74 -4.89
CA GLY A 31 3.46 7.61 -3.54
C GLY A 31 2.42 7.20 -2.49
N LEU A 32 1.24 7.79 -2.53
CA LEU A 32 0.10 7.39 -1.70
C LEU A 32 -0.35 5.95 -1.99
N GLY A 33 -0.39 5.54 -3.25
CA GLY A 33 -0.74 4.17 -3.64
C GLY A 33 0.21 3.13 -3.05
N ILE A 34 1.51 3.40 -3.06
CA ILE A 34 2.52 2.53 -2.43
C ILE A 34 2.26 2.41 -0.92
N ALA A 35 1.98 3.52 -0.24
CA ALA A 35 1.66 3.51 1.20
C ALA A 35 0.40 2.68 1.50
N VAL A 36 -0.66 2.82 0.68
CA VAL A 36 -1.91 2.06 0.85
C VAL A 36 -1.67 0.55 0.72
N VAL A 37 -0.88 0.10 -0.26
CA VAL A 37 -0.58 -1.33 -0.44
C VAL A 37 0.05 -1.93 0.82
N THR A 38 0.95 -1.20 1.48
CA THR A 38 1.57 -1.67 2.73
C THR A 38 0.58 -1.77 3.89
N ALA A 39 -0.35 -0.83 4.00
CA ALA A 39 -1.38 -0.87 5.04
C ALA A 39 -2.38 -2.02 4.81
N VAL A 40 -2.82 -2.20 3.57
CA VAL A 40 -3.79 -3.25 3.21
C VAL A 40 -3.19 -4.64 3.35
N SER A 41 -1.93 -4.86 2.93
CA SER A 41 -1.29 -6.18 3.01
C SER A 41 -1.12 -6.66 4.45
N GLY A 42 -0.85 -5.76 5.41
CA GLY A 42 -0.82 -6.10 6.84
C GLY A 42 -2.18 -6.51 7.38
N GLY A 43 -3.23 -5.76 7.03
CA GLY A 43 -4.61 -6.10 7.39
C GLY A 43 -5.07 -7.44 6.81
N LEU A 44 -4.76 -7.69 5.53
CA LEU A 44 -5.07 -8.95 4.86
C LEU A 44 -4.36 -10.16 5.48
N GLN A 45 -3.07 -10.01 5.84
CA GLN A 45 -2.34 -11.09 6.53
C GLN A 45 -2.93 -11.42 7.89
N THR A 46 -3.34 -10.39 8.65
CA THR A 46 -4.00 -10.57 9.95
C THR A 46 -5.32 -11.32 9.78
N ALA A 47 -6.20 -10.84 8.89
CA ALA A 47 -7.48 -11.48 8.63
C ALA A 47 -7.33 -12.92 8.12
N ALA A 48 -6.34 -13.19 7.27
CA ALA A 48 -6.04 -14.54 6.81
C ALA A 48 -5.55 -15.44 7.96
N GLY A 49 -4.72 -14.91 8.86
CA GLY A 49 -4.27 -15.62 10.07
C GLY A 49 -5.43 -15.99 10.99
N ASP A 50 -6.33 -15.05 11.24
CA ASP A 50 -7.53 -15.27 12.06
C ASP A 50 -8.43 -16.35 11.44
N LEU A 51 -8.68 -16.29 10.14
CA LEU A 51 -9.44 -17.32 9.41
C LEU A 51 -8.83 -18.71 9.53
N VAL A 52 -7.51 -18.83 9.39
CA VAL A 52 -6.81 -20.12 9.53
C VAL A 52 -6.93 -20.65 10.96
N SER A 53 -6.82 -19.77 11.96
CA SER A 53 -6.97 -20.13 13.38
C SER A 53 -8.39 -20.64 13.69
N ASP A 54 -9.41 -19.92 13.23
CA ASP A 54 -10.82 -20.28 13.44
C ASP A 54 -11.17 -21.60 12.75
N LEU A 55 -10.69 -21.80 11.52
CA LEU A 55 -10.87 -23.05 10.81
C LEU A 55 -10.18 -24.20 11.53
N GLY A 56 -8.93 -24.02 11.98
CA GLY A 56 -8.21 -25.02 12.76
C GLY A 56 -8.94 -25.40 14.04
N THR A 57 -9.44 -24.40 14.76
CA THR A 57 -10.24 -24.60 15.99
C THR A 57 -11.52 -25.38 15.69
N THR A 58 -12.23 -25.03 14.62
CA THR A 58 -13.46 -25.72 14.20
C THR A 58 -13.19 -27.17 13.79
N MET A 59 -12.09 -27.42 13.05
CA MET A 59 -11.69 -28.77 12.65
C MET A 59 -11.29 -29.63 13.84
N THR A 60 -10.54 -29.08 14.80
CA THR A 60 -10.21 -29.77 16.05
C THR A 60 -11.48 -30.08 16.84
N ALA A 61 -12.40 -29.13 16.97
CA ALA A 61 -13.68 -29.35 17.64
C ALA A 61 -14.49 -30.48 16.98
N ALA A 62 -14.57 -30.50 15.64
CA ALA A 62 -15.24 -31.55 14.89
C ALA A 62 -14.58 -32.93 15.06
N THR A 63 -13.24 -33.00 15.10
CA THR A 63 -12.50 -34.24 15.43
C THR A 63 -12.82 -34.71 16.85
N THR A 64 -12.79 -33.81 17.83
CA THR A 64 -13.07 -34.18 19.23
C THR A 64 -14.50 -34.65 19.45
N MET A 65 -15.47 -34.15 18.66
CA MET A 65 -16.86 -34.63 18.67
C MET A 65 -17.02 -36.02 18.05
N HIS A 66 -16.16 -36.40 17.11
CA HIS A 66 -16.16 -37.74 16.52
C HIS A 66 -15.52 -38.78 17.46
N ASP A 67 -14.58 -38.36 18.30
CA ASP A 67 -13.87 -39.24 19.24
C ASP A 67 -14.55 -39.35 20.63
N THR A 68 -15.62 -38.60 20.88
CA THR A 68 -16.54 -38.83 22.00
C THR A 68 -17.56 -39.92 21.66
N PRO A 69 -17.76 -40.95 22.50
CA PRO A 69 -18.76 -42.00 22.27
C PRO A 69 -20.21 -41.48 22.31
#